data_AF-Q45Z54-F1
#
_entry.id   AF-Q45Z54-F1
#
_cell.length_a   1.000
_cell.length_b   1.000
_cell.length_c   1.000
_cell.angle_alpha   90.00
_cell.angle_beta   90.00
_cell.angle_gamma   90.00
#
_symmetry.space_group_name_H-M   'P 1'
#
loop_
_entity.id
_entity.type
_entity.pdbx_description
1 polymer ?
#
loop_
_entity_poly.entity_id
_entity_poly.type
_entity_poly.pdbx_seq_one_letter_code
_entity_poly.pdbx_strand_id
1 'polypeptide(L)'
;MAPPVSERGLKSVVWRKIKTAMFDDCRKEGEWKIMLLDEFTTKLLSSCCKMTDLLEEGITVIENIYKNREPVRQMKALYFISPTPKSVDCFLRDFGSKSEKKYKAAYIYFTDFCPDSLFNKIKASCSKSIRRCKEINISFIPQESQVYTLDVPDAFYYCYSPDPSNASRKEVVMEAMAEQIVTVCATLDENPGVRYKSKPLDNASKLAQLVEKKLEDYYKIDEKGLIKGKTQSQLLIIDRGFDPVSTVLHELERPPKGDPHSSLGTAADPRRH
;
A
#
# COMPACT_ATOMS: atom_id res chain seq x y z
N MET A 1 15.53 26.73 -3.60
CA MET A 1 14.11 27.12 -3.75
C MET A 1 13.29 25.86 -3.46
N ALA A 2 12.45 25.87 -2.42
CA ALA A 2 11.66 24.70 -2.04
C ALA A 2 10.65 24.39 -3.16
N PRO A 3 10.51 23.13 -3.61
CA PRO A 3 9.50 22.77 -4.61
C PRO A 3 8.08 23.08 -4.10
N PRO A 4 7.14 23.45 -5.00
CA PRO A 4 5.77 23.83 -4.64
C PRO A 4 5.06 22.74 -3.82
N VAL A 5 4.11 23.14 -2.97
CA VAL A 5 3.41 22.25 -2.00
C VAL A 5 2.73 21.05 -2.68
N SER A 6 2.32 21.19 -3.95
CA SER A 6 1.77 20.09 -4.77
C SER A 6 2.76 18.97 -5.07
N GLU A 7 4.06 19.24 -5.10
CA GLU A 7 5.12 18.24 -5.33
C GLU A 7 5.56 17.50 -4.05
N ARG A 8 5.13 18.00 -2.89
CA ARG A 8 5.45 17.42 -1.57
C ARG A 8 4.34 16.55 -1.00
N GLY A 9 3.17 16.53 -1.63
CA GLY A 9 2.05 15.71 -1.15
C GLY A 9 2.37 14.22 -1.25
N LEU A 10 1.88 13.44 -0.29
CA LEU A 10 2.11 12.00 -0.19
C LEU A 10 1.73 11.25 -1.48
N LYS A 11 0.65 11.67 -2.15
CA LYS A 11 0.27 11.15 -3.48
C LYS A 11 1.37 11.32 -4.52
N SER A 12 2.02 12.48 -4.57
CA SER A 12 3.12 12.76 -5.50
C SER A 12 4.35 11.92 -5.16
N VAL A 13 4.69 11.77 -3.88
CA VAL A 13 5.82 10.96 -3.42
C VAL A 13 5.63 9.49 -3.82
N VAL A 14 4.44 8.95 -3.54
CA VAL A 14 4.08 7.56 -3.91
C VAL A 14 4.12 7.38 -5.42
N TRP A 15 3.50 8.29 -6.20
CA TRP A 15 3.51 8.20 -7.66
C TRP A 15 4.92 8.25 -8.24
N ARG A 16 5.77 9.15 -7.74
CA ARG A 16 7.18 9.26 -8.16
C ARG A 16 7.93 7.96 -7.88
N LYS A 17 7.74 7.37 -6.70
CA LYS A 17 8.36 6.09 -6.33
C LYS A 17 7.88 4.97 -7.25
N ILE A 18 6.57 4.87 -7.53
CA ILE A 18 6.01 3.88 -8.47
C ILE A 18 6.61 4.05 -9.86
N LYS A 19 6.66 5.28 -10.37
CA LYS A 19 7.21 5.59 -11.70
C LYS A 19 8.66 5.14 -11.84
N THR A 20 9.52 5.56 -10.91
CA THR A 20 10.94 5.21 -10.96
C THR A 20 11.21 3.74 -10.66
N ALA A 21 10.49 3.14 -9.71
CA ALA A 21 10.73 1.76 -9.29
C ALA A 21 10.17 0.72 -10.29
N MET A 22 9.09 1.04 -10.99
CA MET A 22 8.35 0.12 -11.86
C MET A 22 8.36 0.52 -13.34
N PHE A 23 7.82 1.69 -13.67
CA PHE A 23 7.56 2.06 -15.06
C PHE A 23 8.87 2.30 -15.80
N ASP A 24 9.75 3.14 -15.26
CA ASP A 24 11.06 3.43 -15.85
C ASP A 24 11.93 2.17 -15.95
N ASP A 25 11.85 1.30 -14.93
CA ASP A 25 12.60 0.06 -14.87
C ASP A 25 12.20 -0.91 -16.00
N CYS A 26 10.91 -1.00 -16.37
CA CYS A 26 10.42 -1.87 -17.45
C CYS A 26 10.13 -1.14 -18.78
N ARG A 27 10.42 0.16 -18.88
CA ARG A 27 10.13 0.96 -20.07
C ARG A 27 10.97 0.49 -21.25
N LYS A 28 10.31 0.35 -22.40
CA LYS A 28 10.93 0.17 -23.71
C LYS A 28 10.17 1.02 -24.70
N GLU A 29 10.89 1.88 -25.42
CA GLU A 29 10.27 2.76 -26.42
C GLU A 29 9.53 1.92 -27.47
N GLY A 30 8.31 2.35 -27.81
CA GLY A 30 7.45 1.68 -28.79
C GLY A 30 6.75 0.40 -28.32
N GLU A 31 6.92 -0.04 -27.07
CA GLU A 31 6.28 -1.26 -26.56
C GLU A 31 5.24 -0.99 -25.46
N TRP A 32 3.98 -1.21 -25.81
CA TRP A 32 2.84 -1.17 -24.91
C TRP A 32 2.69 -2.45 -24.07
N LYS A 33 2.21 -2.31 -22.84
CA LYS A 33 2.02 -3.40 -21.88
C LYS A 33 0.62 -3.38 -21.29
N ILE A 34 0.15 -4.55 -20.88
CA ILE A 34 -1.09 -4.69 -20.09
C ILE A 34 -0.69 -4.65 -18.61
N MET A 35 -1.36 -3.84 -17.81
CA MET A 35 -1.17 -3.77 -16.36
C MET A 35 -2.25 -4.58 -15.65
N LEU A 36 -1.83 -5.42 -14.71
CA LEU A 36 -2.70 -6.29 -13.95
C LEU A 36 -2.61 -5.90 -12.48
N LEU A 37 -3.77 -5.61 -11.90
CA LEU A 37 -3.91 -5.10 -10.54
C LEU A 37 -4.74 -6.05 -9.68
N ASP A 38 -4.40 -6.11 -8.40
CA ASP A 38 -5.27 -6.64 -7.36
C ASP A 38 -6.14 -5.53 -6.75
N GLU A 39 -6.93 -5.86 -5.74
CA GLU A 39 -7.83 -4.90 -5.10
C GLU A 39 -7.07 -3.74 -4.43
N PHE A 40 -6.00 -4.04 -3.69
CA PHE A 40 -5.21 -3.05 -2.97
C PHE A 40 -4.45 -2.12 -3.93
N THR A 41 -3.75 -2.66 -4.92
CA THR A 41 -3.02 -1.88 -5.93
C THR A 41 -3.95 -1.06 -6.82
N THR A 42 -5.18 -1.53 -7.06
CA THR A 42 -6.21 -0.73 -7.73
C THR A 42 -6.55 0.51 -6.91
N LYS A 43 -6.75 0.39 -5.59
CA LYS A 43 -6.97 1.54 -4.69
C LYS A 43 -5.74 2.46 -4.61
N LEU A 44 -4.54 1.87 -4.60
CA LEU A 44 -3.28 2.62 -4.52
C LEU A 44 -3.08 3.50 -5.75
N LEU A 45 -3.23 2.92 -6.95
CA LEU A 45 -3.07 3.66 -8.20
C LEU A 45 -4.17 4.69 -8.40
N SER A 46 -5.43 4.34 -8.14
CA SER A 46 -6.53 5.29 -8.30
C SER A 46 -6.41 6.51 -7.38
N SER A 47 -5.69 6.38 -6.25
CA SER A 47 -5.44 7.52 -5.37
C SER A 47 -4.34 8.47 -5.87
N CYS A 48 -3.33 7.98 -6.57
CA CYS A 48 -2.12 8.76 -6.89
C CYS A 48 -1.93 9.09 -8.37
N CYS A 49 -2.66 8.46 -9.30
CA CYS A 49 -2.52 8.70 -10.74
C CYS A 49 -3.85 8.67 -11.50
N LYS A 50 -3.88 9.32 -12.67
CA LYS A 50 -4.99 9.26 -13.63
C LYS A 50 -4.68 8.26 -14.73
N MET A 51 -5.73 7.82 -15.44
CA MET A 51 -5.60 6.93 -16.60
C MET A 51 -4.70 7.52 -17.70
N THR A 52 -4.71 8.85 -17.87
CA THR A 52 -3.83 9.55 -18.82
C THR A 52 -2.37 9.34 -18.50
N ASP A 53 -2.01 9.41 -17.22
CA ASP A 53 -0.64 9.30 -16.75
C ASP A 53 -0.10 7.88 -17.01
N LEU A 54 -0.94 6.86 -16.86
CA LEU A 54 -0.57 5.47 -17.15
C LEU A 54 -0.34 5.22 -18.65
N LEU A 55 -1.10 5.90 -19.52
CA LEU A 55 -0.90 5.83 -20.97
C LEU A 55 0.44 6.45 -21.37
N GLU A 56 0.86 7.54 -20.74
CA GLU A 56 2.17 8.16 -20.97
C GLU A 56 3.35 7.26 -20.55
N GLU A 57 3.11 6.37 -19.58
CA GLU A 57 4.09 5.37 -19.11
C GLU A 57 4.06 4.05 -19.89
N GLY A 58 3.29 3.96 -20.99
CA GLY A 58 3.30 2.79 -21.87
C GLY A 58 2.33 1.67 -21.45
N ILE A 59 1.31 1.98 -20.64
CA ILE A 59 0.24 1.06 -20.27
C ILE A 59 -1.00 1.33 -21.12
N THR A 60 -1.47 0.34 -21.89
CA THR A 60 -2.67 0.48 -22.72
C THR A 60 -3.94 0.04 -22.02
N VAL A 61 -3.86 -1.05 -21.24
CA VAL A 61 -5.02 -1.72 -20.66
C VAL A 61 -4.71 -2.08 -19.21
N ILE A 62 -5.68 -1.82 -18.33
CA ILE A 62 -5.65 -2.23 -16.93
C ILE A 62 -6.70 -3.31 -16.74
N GLU A 63 -6.29 -4.45 -16.19
CA GLU A 63 -7.18 -5.56 -15.89
C GLU A 63 -7.09 -5.96 -14.42
N ASN A 64 -8.19 -6.50 -13.89
CA ASN A 64 -8.22 -7.08 -12.55
C ASN A 64 -7.73 -8.54 -12.59
N ILE A 65 -6.71 -8.86 -11.79
CA ILE A 65 -6.10 -10.19 -11.76
C ILE A 65 -7.08 -11.31 -11.35
N TYR A 66 -8.08 -11.01 -10.54
CA TYR A 66 -9.07 -11.97 -10.04
C TYR A 66 -10.13 -12.34 -11.07
N LYS A 67 -10.34 -11.50 -12.09
CA LYS A 67 -11.30 -11.76 -13.17
C LYS A 67 -10.66 -12.66 -14.23
N ASN A 68 -11.49 -13.46 -14.90
CA ASN A 68 -11.02 -14.18 -16.07
C ASN A 68 -10.82 -13.18 -17.22
N ARG A 69 -9.74 -13.37 -17.96
CA ARG A 69 -9.17 -12.40 -18.92
C ARG A 69 -8.80 -13.11 -20.21
N GLU A 70 -8.94 -12.42 -21.33
CA GLU A 70 -8.64 -12.97 -22.65
C GLU A 70 -7.11 -13.11 -22.85
N PRO A 71 -6.62 -14.21 -23.45
CA PRO A 71 -5.20 -14.37 -23.72
C PRO A 71 -4.68 -13.40 -24.79
N VAL A 72 -3.81 -12.45 -24.39
CA VAL A 72 -3.13 -11.53 -25.32
C VAL A 72 -1.64 -11.85 -25.44
N ARG A 73 -1.33 -12.89 -26.21
CA ARG A 73 0.02 -13.49 -26.31
C ARG A 73 1.09 -12.60 -26.94
N GLN A 74 0.69 -11.54 -27.65
CA GLN A 74 1.59 -10.60 -28.32
C GLN A 74 2.14 -9.52 -27.38
N MET A 75 1.40 -9.17 -26.33
CA MET A 75 1.77 -8.12 -25.37
C MET A 75 2.42 -8.71 -24.12
N LYS A 76 3.27 -7.91 -23.47
CA LYS A 76 3.82 -8.24 -22.15
C LYS A 76 2.87 -7.75 -21.06
N ALA A 77 2.85 -8.46 -19.93
CA ALA A 77 2.04 -8.11 -18.78
C ALA A 77 2.92 -7.58 -17.65
N LEU A 78 2.48 -6.49 -17.02
CA LEU A 78 3.03 -5.91 -15.81
C LEU A 78 2.06 -6.21 -14.67
N TYR A 79 2.48 -7.09 -13.77
CA TYR A 79 1.74 -7.45 -12.57
C TYR A 79 2.18 -6.51 -11.45
N PHE A 80 1.29 -5.62 -11.03
CA PHE A 80 1.46 -4.87 -9.81
C PHE A 80 0.47 -5.42 -8.79
N ILE A 81 0.95 -6.23 -7.87
CA ILE A 81 0.10 -7.01 -6.97
C ILE A 81 0.68 -7.09 -5.57
N SER A 82 -0.18 -7.35 -4.59
CA SER A 82 0.26 -7.64 -3.24
C SER A 82 0.73 -9.10 -3.13
N PRO A 83 1.70 -9.41 -2.25
CA PRO A 83 2.23 -10.76 -2.04
C PRO A 83 1.24 -11.67 -1.28
N THR A 84 -0.01 -11.73 -1.75
CA THR A 84 -1.08 -12.55 -1.19
C THR A 84 -1.17 -13.89 -1.92
N PRO A 85 -1.51 -15.00 -1.23
CA PRO A 85 -1.67 -16.30 -1.87
C PRO A 85 -2.66 -16.25 -3.05
N LYS A 86 -3.78 -15.54 -2.87
CA LYS A 86 -4.79 -15.36 -3.93
C LYS A 86 -4.20 -14.69 -5.18
N SER A 87 -3.47 -13.59 -5.03
CA SER A 87 -2.89 -12.87 -6.18
C SER A 87 -1.81 -13.70 -6.88
N VAL A 88 -0.96 -14.37 -6.10
CA VAL A 88 0.09 -15.26 -6.62
C VAL A 88 -0.52 -16.46 -7.35
N ASP A 89 -1.55 -17.09 -6.81
CA ASP A 89 -2.23 -18.22 -7.45
C ASP A 89 -2.94 -17.78 -8.75
N CYS A 90 -3.50 -16.57 -8.81
CA CYS A 90 -4.00 -16.02 -10.06
C CYS A 90 -2.90 -15.80 -11.10
N PHE A 91 -1.75 -15.27 -10.69
CA PHE A 91 -0.59 -15.13 -11.55
C PHE A 91 -0.10 -16.49 -12.08
N LEU A 92 0.00 -17.50 -11.22
CA LEU A 92 0.41 -18.85 -11.59
C LEU A 92 -0.52 -19.47 -12.64
N ARG A 93 -1.84 -19.23 -12.52
CA ARG A 93 -2.84 -19.68 -13.51
C ARG A 93 -2.65 -19.05 -14.89
N ASP A 94 -2.14 -17.83 -14.98
CA ASP A 94 -1.92 -17.16 -16.27
C ASP A 94 -0.74 -17.77 -17.08
N PHE A 95 0.15 -18.51 -16.41
CA PHE A 95 1.37 -19.08 -16.98
C PHE A 95 1.56 -20.59 -16.73
N GLY A 96 0.51 -21.29 -16.27
CA GLY A 96 0.59 -22.70 -15.85
C GLY A 96 1.09 -23.65 -16.94
N SER A 97 0.54 -23.57 -18.15
CA SER A 97 0.93 -24.41 -19.29
C SER A 97 1.48 -23.58 -20.45
N LYS A 98 2.50 -24.07 -21.17
CA LYS A 98 3.12 -23.35 -22.32
C LYS A 98 2.13 -23.02 -23.43
N SER A 99 1.15 -23.90 -23.68
CA SER A 99 0.08 -23.73 -24.67
C SER A 99 -1.01 -22.74 -24.22
N GLU A 100 -1.13 -22.50 -22.92
CA GLU A 100 -2.21 -21.69 -22.31
C GLU A 100 -1.71 -20.34 -21.80
N LYS A 101 -0.45 -20.00 -22.06
CA LYS A 101 0.13 -18.72 -21.63
C LYS A 101 -0.71 -17.55 -22.13
N LYS A 102 -1.14 -16.69 -21.20
CA LYS A 102 -1.95 -15.51 -21.53
C LYS A 102 -1.14 -14.39 -22.18
N TYR A 103 0.09 -14.14 -21.71
CA TYR A 103 0.89 -12.98 -22.13
C TYR A 103 2.30 -13.35 -22.60
N LYS A 104 2.95 -12.53 -23.43
CA LYS A 104 4.29 -12.80 -23.98
C LYS A 104 5.35 -13.01 -22.90
N ALA A 105 5.32 -12.18 -21.85
CA ALA A 105 6.23 -12.22 -20.71
C ALA A 105 5.58 -11.50 -19.51
N ALA A 106 6.09 -11.76 -18.31
CA ALA A 106 5.64 -11.11 -17.08
C ALA A 106 6.73 -10.24 -16.44
N TYR A 107 6.35 -9.03 -16.02
CA TYR A 107 7.08 -8.22 -15.05
C TYR A 107 6.29 -8.22 -13.75
N ILE A 108 6.87 -8.74 -12.68
CA ILE A 108 6.20 -8.83 -11.38
C ILE A 108 6.77 -7.77 -10.46
N TYR A 109 5.87 -7.00 -9.89
CA TYR A 109 6.14 -5.96 -8.93
C TYR A 109 5.25 -6.17 -7.71
N PHE A 110 5.87 -6.54 -6.59
CA PHE A 110 5.17 -6.72 -5.33
C PHE A 110 5.09 -5.41 -4.56
N THR A 111 3.94 -5.16 -3.93
CA THR A 111 3.74 -4.01 -3.04
C THR A 111 4.61 -4.09 -1.80
N ASP A 112 4.83 -5.29 -1.27
CA ASP A 112 5.55 -5.54 -0.03
C ASP A 112 6.47 -6.77 -0.18
N PHE A 113 7.19 -7.11 0.87
CA PHE A 113 8.06 -8.30 0.93
C PHE A 113 7.29 -9.58 0.59
N CYS A 114 7.82 -10.38 -0.33
CA CYS A 114 7.20 -11.63 -0.75
C CYS A 114 7.72 -12.80 0.08
N PRO A 115 6.86 -13.51 0.86
CA PRO A 115 7.30 -14.66 1.64
C PRO A 115 7.96 -15.74 0.75
N ASP A 116 9.04 -16.34 1.24
CA ASP A 116 9.79 -17.39 0.53
C ASP A 116 8.90 -18.54 0.05
N SER A 117 7.86 -18.88 0.82
CA SER A 117 6.90 -19.93 0.46
C SER A 117 6.14 -19.62 -0.84
N LEU A 118 5.75 -18.36 -1.05
CA LEU A 118 5.08 -17.91 -2.28
C LEU A 118 6.10 -17.71 -3.41
N PHE A 119 7.26 -17.15 -3.09
CA PHE A 119 8.33 -16.93 -4.07
C PHE A 119 8.82 -18.25 -4.69
N ASN A 120 9.00 -19.29 -3.86
CA ASN A 120 9.42 -20.61 -4.32
C ASN A 120 8.40 -21.26 -5.26
N LYS A 121 7.09 -21.07 -5.03
CA LYS A 121 6.04 -21.52 -5.96
C LYS A 121 6.16 -20.83 -7.32
N ILE A 122 6.36 -19.52 -7.33
CA ILE A 122 6.55 -18.72 -8.55
C ILE A 122 7.78 -19.21 -9.34
N LYS A 123 8.89 -19.42 -8.64
CA LYS A 123 10.15 -19.88 -9.22
C LYS A 123 10.01 -21.26 -9.86
N ALA A 124 9.30 -22.18 -9.20
CA ALA A 124 9.09 -23.54 -9.69
C ALA A 124 8.22 -23.58 -10.96
N SER A 125 7.14 -22.80 -11.01
CA SER A 125 6.14 -22.90 -12.08
C SER A 125 6.38 -21.98 -13.27
N CYS A 126 6.85 -20.75 -13.06
CA CYS A 126 6.74 -19.69 -14.08
C CYS A 126 8.05 -18.97 -14.42
N SER A 127 9.19 -19.43 -13.90
CA SER A 127 10.51 -18.78 -14.05
C SER A 127 10.90 -18.39 -15.47
N LYS A 128 10.53 -19.19 -16.49
CA LYS A 128 10.89 -18.92 -17.90
C LYS A 128 10.18 -17.72 -18.52
N SER A 129 8.99 -17.37 -18.00
CA SER A 129 8.16 -16.27 -18.54
C SER A 129 8.40 -14.94 -17.81
N ILE A 130 8.97 -15.01 -16.61
CA ILE A 130 9.24 -13.86 -15.74
C ILE A 130 10.51 -13.18 -16.22
N ARG A 131 10.41 -11.89 -16.58
CA ARG A 131 11.54 -11.06 -16.98
C ARG A 131 12.11 -10.27 -15.82
N ARG A 132 11.25 -9.92 -14.86
CA ARG A 132 11.64 -9.23 -13.65
C ARG A 132 10.68 -9.57 -12.51
N CYS A 133 11.23 -9.67 -11.31
CA CYS A 133 10.50 -9.77 -10.06
C CYS A 133 11.16 -8.79 -9.09
N LYS A 134 10.41 -7.81 -8.58
CA LYS A 134 10.94 -6.76 -7.70
C LYS A 134 9.91 -6.37 -6.64
N GLU A 135 10.38 -5.98 -5.48
CA GLU A 135 9.56 -5.47 -4.37
C GLU A 135 9.72 -3.95 -4.28
N ILE A 136 8.62 -3.22 -4.10
CA ILE A 136 8.63 -1.75 -4.09
C ILE A 136 8.50 -1.19 -2.67
N ASN A 137 7.96 -1.97 -1.74
CA ASN A 137 7.74 -1.60 -0.34
C ASN A 137 6.86 -0.34 -0.23
N ILE A 138 5.64 -0.43 -0.75
CA ILE A 138 4.53 0.52 -0.60
C ILE A 138 3.28 -0.29 -0.25
N SER A 139 2.96 -0.32 1.05
CA SER A 139 1.87 -1.13 1.60
C SER A 139 0.88 -0.24 2.38
N PHE A 140 0.62 0.96 1.86
CA PHE A 140 -0.36 1.91 2.40
C PHE A 140 -1.04 2.69 1.26
N ILE A 141 -2.21 3.28 1.53
CA ILE A 141 -2.96 4.11 0.59
C ILE A 141 -2.82 5.59 0.96
N PRO A 142 -2.28 6.45 0.08
CA PRO A 142 -2.22 7.88 0.32
C PRO A 142 -3.62 8.50 0.11
N GLN A 143 -4.40 8.72 1.16
CA GLN A 143 -5.75 9.30 1.04
C GLN A 143 -5.71 10.76 0.62
N GLU A 144 -4.85 11.54 1.28
CA GLU A 144 -4.65 12.96 1.02
C GLU A 144 -3.16 13.31 0.88
N SER A 145 -2.83 14.59 0.78
CA SER A 145 -1.45 15.06 0.69
C SER A 145 -0.65 14.79 1.97
N GLN A 146 -1.31 14.66 3.12
CA GLN A 146 -0.68 14.43 4.43
C GLN A 146 -1.36 13.32 5.25
N VAL A 147 -2.28 12.56 4.65
CA VAL A 147 -3.05 11.51 5.32
C VAL A 147 -2.88 10.19 4.57
N TYR A 148 -2.63 9.12 5.30
CA TYR A 148 -2.56 7.75 4.77
C TYR A 148 -3.47 6.81 5.55
N THR A 149 -3.81 5.68 4.93
CA THR A 149 -4.49 4.56 5.57
C THR A 149 -3.78 3.26 5.24
N LEU A 150 -3.86 2.31 6.15
CA LEU A 150 -3.24 0.98 6.05
C LEU A 150 -4.17 -0.05 5.38
N ASP A 151 -5.48 0.23 5.31
CA ASP A 151 -6.49 -0.69 4.72
C ASP A 151 -6.39 -2.13 5.27
N VAL A 152 -6.15 -2.28 6.59
CA VAL A 152 -6.09 -3.58 7.27
C VAL A 152 -7.50 -3.99 7.70
N PRO A 153 -8.12 -5.02 7.08
CA PRO A 153 -9.47 -5.43 7.42
C PRO A 153 -9.60 -5.88 8.87
N ASP A 154 -10.72 -5.54 9.51
CA ASP A 154 -11.07 -5.95 10.88
C ASP A 154 -10.04 -5.56 11.98
N ALA A 155 -9.08 -4.69 11.67
CA ALA A 155 -8.02 -4.34 12.61
C ALA A 155 -8.57 -3.76 13.91
N PHE A 156 -9.59 -2.90 13.81
CA PHE A 156 -10.27 -2.33 14.98
C PHE A 156 -10.86 -3.43 15.87
N TYR A 157 -11.58 -4.40 15.29
CA TYR A 157 -12.19 -5.49 16.04
C TYR A 157 -11.12 -6.32 16.76
N TYR A 158 -10.07 -6.76 16.07
CA TYR A 158 -9.04 -7.60 16.70
C TYR A 158 -8.19 -6.86 17.73
N CYS A 159 -7.91 -5.57 17.55
CA CYS A 159 -7.13 -4.79 18.50
C CYS A 159 -7.87 -4.53 19.83
N TYR A 160 -9.20 -4.38 19.79
CA TYR A 160 -10.04 -4.06 20.95
C TYR A 160 -10.96 -5.21 21.39
N SER A 161 -10.89 -6.38 20.74
CA SER A 161 -11.67 -7.56 21.12
C SER A 161 -11.29 -8.02 22.53
N PRO A 162 -12.28 -8.24 23.43
CA PRO A 162 -12.04 -8.78 24.77
C PRO A 162 -11.80 -10.29 24.76
N ASP A 163 -12.14 -10.99 23.66
CA ASP A 163 -12.05 -12.44 23.55
C ASP A 163 -10.59 -12.93 23.45
N PRO A 164 -10.10 -13.75 24.40
CA PRO A 164 -8.74 -14.30 24.36
C PRO A 164 -8.45 -15.17 23.14
N SER A 165 -9.47 -15.81 22.54
CA SER A 165 -9.29 -16.65 21.35
C SER A 165 -8.81 -15.84 20.13
N ASN A 166 -9.06 -14.53 20.12
CA ASN A 166 -8.61 -13.61 19.08
C ASN A 166 -7.19 -13.07 19.32
N ALA A 167 -6.50 -13.45 20.40
CA ALA A 167 -5.17 -12.93 20.73
C ALA A 167 -4.12 -13.24 19.65
N SER A 168 -4.17 -14.43 19.05
CA SER A 168 -3.28 -14.81 17.95
C SER A 168 -3.52 -13.96 16.70
N ARG A 169 -4.79 -13.69 16.37
CA ARG A 169 -5.16 -12.81 15.25
C ARG A 169 -4.76 -11.36 15.50
N LYS A 170 -4.89 -10.88 16.74
CA LYS A 170 -4.42 -9.55 17.16
C LYS A 170 -2.93 -9.39 16.91
N GLU A 171 -2.12 -10.40 17.23
CA GLU A 171 -0.68 -10.38 16.97
C GLU A 171 -0.36 -10.28 15.48
N VAL A 172 -0.99 -11.11 14.64
CA VAL A 172 -0.85 -11.05 13.18
C VAL A 172 -1.24 -9.68 12.62
N VAL A 173 -2.34 -9.10 13.11
CA VAL A 173 -2.79 -7.76 12.71
C VAL A 173 -1.79 -6.68 13.11
N MET A 174 -1.26 -6.72 14.35
CA MET A 174 -0.27 -5.75 14.79
C MET A 174 1.06 -5.86 14.03
N GLU A 175 1.50 -7.07 13.72
CA GLU A 175 2.67 -7.29 12.89
C GLU A 175 2.48 -6.74 11.48
N ALA A 176 1.33 -7.00 10.86
CA ALA A 176 0.99 -6.46 9.55
C ALA A 176 0.95 -4.92 9.57
N MET A 177 0.31 -4.31 10.57
CA MET A 177 0.31 -2.86 10.74
C MET A 177 1.74 -2.31 10.88
N ALA A 178 2.60 -2.98 11.65
CA ALA A 178 3.98 -2.54 11.83
C ALA A 178 4.78 -2.59 10.52
N GLU A 179 4.64 -3.67 9.74
CA GLU A 179 5.21 -3.81 8.38
C GLU A 179 4.78 -2.66 7.48
N GLN A 180 3.49 -2.39 7.42
CA GLN A 180 2.98 -1.33 6.54
C GLN A 180 3.43 0.07 6.97
N ILE A 181 3.48 0.35 8.28
CA ILE A 181 4.01 1.63 8.80
C ILE A 181 5.48 1.80 8.42
N VAL A 182 6.28 0.73 8.42
CA VAL A 182 7.67 0.77 7.94
C VAL A 182 7.71 1.15 6.47
N THR A 183 6.81 0.63 5.62
CA THR A 183 6.76 1.01 4.20
C THR A 183 6.43 2.49 3.98
N VAL A 184 5.67 3.12 4.90
CA VAL A 184 5.43 4.58 4.90
C VAL A 184 6.74 5.31 5.14
N CYS A 185 7.47 4.94 6.20
CA CYS A 185 8.75 5.54 6.55
C CYS A 185 9.78 5.38 5.42
N ALA A 186 9.85 4.18 4.83
CA ALA A 186 10.71 3.87 3.69
C ALA A 186 10.29 4.53 2.36
N THR A 187 9.07 5.07 2.27
CA THR A 187 8.60 5.82 1.10
C THR A 187 8.87 7.31 1.23
N LEU A 188 8.89 7.80 2.47
CA LEU A 188 9.27 9.17 2.80
C LEU A 188 10.78 9.36 2.92
N ASP A 189 11.56 8.28 2.81
CA ASP A 189 12.99 8.24 3.11
C ASP A 189 13.24 8.85 4.51
N GLU A 190 12.62 8.26 5.54
CA GLU A 190 12.70 8.71 6.93
C GLU A 190 12.93 7.55 7.89
N ASN A 191 13.84 7.70 8.86
CA ASN A 191 14.07 6.74 9.93
C ASN A 191 13.73 7.38 11.30
N PRO A 192 12.44 7.46 11.64
CA PRO A 192 11.97 8.26 12.77
C PRO A 192 12.28 7.60 14.12
N GLY A 193 12.43 8.43 15.15
CA GLY A 193 12.35 7.96 16.54
C GLY A 193 10.92 7.56 16.89
N VAL A 194 10.70 6.27 17.18
CA VAL A 194 9.38 5.75 17.57
C VAL A 194 9.05 6.15 19.01
N ARG A 195 7.89 6.76 19.21
CA ARG A 195 7.33 7.14 20.51
C ARG A 195 5.90 6.66 20.60
N TYR A 196 5.42 6.39 21.80
CA TYR A 196 4.05 5.92 22.02
C TYR A 196 3.41 6.55 23.25
N LYS A 197 2.08 6.60 23.25
CA LYS A 197 1.31 6.96 24.44
C LYS A 197 1.13 5.72 25.32
N SER A 198 1.64 5.77 26.55
CA SER A 198 1.60 4.64 27.50
C SER A 198 0.20 4.28 28.05
N LYS A 199 -0.81 5.14 27.88
CA LYS A 199 -2.18 4.95 28.36
C LYS A 199 -3.12 5.31 27.19
N PRO A 200 -4.30 4.68 27.05
CA PRO A 200 -5.02 3.86 28.05
C PRO A 200 -4.69 2.37 28.06
N LEU A 201 -4.38 1.77 26.91
CA LEU A 201 -4.05 0.35 26.74
C LEU A 201 -2.56 0.16 26.37
N ASP A 202 -2.07 -1.07 26.45
CA ASP A 202 -0.70 -1.46 26.09
C ASP A 202 -0.49 -1.67 24.58
N ASN A 203 -1.57 -1.65 23.79
CA ASN A 203 -1.54 -1.82 22.33
C ASN A 203 -0.53 -0.90 21.63
N ALA A 204 -0.53 0.39 21.97
CA ALA A 204 0.37 1.37 21.37
C ALA A 204 1.86 1.07 21.69
N SER A 205 2.14 0.58 22.91
CA SER A 205 3.48 0.16 23.31
C SER A 205 3.92 -1.08 22.54
N LYS A 206 3.04 -2.09 22.41
CA LYS A 206 3.34 -3.32 21.66
C LYS A 206 3.60 -3.01 20.19
N LEU A 207 2.74 -2.19 19.56
CA LEU A 207 2.92 -1.78 18.17
C LEU A 207 4.19 -0.95 17.97
N ALA A 208 4.53 -0.05 18.89
CA ALA A 208 5.76 0.73 18.81
C ALA A 208 7.03 -0.12 18.86
N GLN A 209 7.07 -1.15 19.73
CA GLN A 209 8.19 -2.09 19.78
C GLN A 209 8.33 -2.88 18.47
N LEU A 210 7.20 -3.33 17.89
CA LEU A 210 7.19 -4.02 16.60
C LEU A 210 7.68 -3.12 15.47
N VAL A 211 7.21 -1.87 15.42
CA VAL A 211 7.63 -0.90 14.40
C VAL A 211 9.11 -0.56 14.56
N GLU A 212 9.60 -0.31 15.78
CA GLU A 212 11.01 0.01 16.02
C GLU A 212 11.92 -1.14 15.57
N LYS A 213 11.56 -2.39 15.93
CA LYS A 213 12.30 -3.58 15.49
C LYS A 213 12.31 -3.72 13.97
N LYS A 214 11.15 -3.58 13.31
CA LYS A 214 11.06 -3.73 11.86
C LYS A 214 11.74 -2.59 11.08
N LEU A 215 11.72 -1.36 11.61
CA LEU A 215 12.49 -0.25 11.04
C LEU A 215 14.00 -0.54 11.11
N GLU A 216 14.47 -1.06 12.25
CA GLU A 216 15.87 -1.44 12.42
C GLU A 216 16.29 -2.52 11.43
N ASP A 217 15.47 -3.57 11.27
CA ASP A 217 15.74 -4.66 10.32
C ASP A 217 15.69 -4.17 8.86
N TYR A 218 14.72 -3.32 8.52
CA TYR A 218 14.59 -2.75 7.17
C TYR A 218 15.82 -1.94 6.76
N TYR A 219 16.26 -0.99 7.60
CA TYR A 219 17.40 -0.12 7.27
C TYR A 219 18.77 -0.82 7.38
N LYS A 220 18.84 -1.98 8.05
CA LYS A 220 20.02 -2.86 7.97
C LYS A 220 20.16 -3.52 6.61
N ILE A 221 19.04 -3.87 5.98
CA ILE A 221 18.98 -4.60 4.70
C ILE A 221 18.90 -3.64 3.51
N ASP A 222 18.45 -2.39 3.72
CA ASP A 222 18.20 -1.43 2.64
C ASP A 222 19.40 -1.23 1.72
N GLU A 223 19.28 -1.77 0.51
CA GLU A 223 20.30 -1.69 -0.55
C GLU A 223 20.50 -0.26 -1.05
N LYS A 224 19.51 0.64 -0.88
CA LYS A 224 19.65 2.04 -1.28
C LYS A 224 20.69 2.78 -0.44
N GLY A 225 20.92 2.34 0.81
CA GLY A 225 21.96 2.85 1.71
C GLY A 225 21.86 4.35 2.02
N LEU A 226 20.73 4.99 1.71
CA LEU A 226 20.56 6.45 1.80
C LEU A 226 20.44 6.91 3.27
N ILE A 227 19.85 6.07 4.12
CA ILE A 227 19.59 6.37 5.53
C ILE A 227 19.99 5.18 6.38
N LYS A 228 21.06 5.34 7.16
CA LYS A 228 21.56 4.31 8.10
C LYS A 228 21.30 4.64 9.57
N GLY A 229 20.98 5.90 9.89
CA GLY A 229 20.77 6.37 11.26
C GLY A 229 19.39 7.02 11.45
N LYS A 230 19.03 7.30 12.70
CA LYS A 230 17.77 8.00 13.02
C LYS A 230 17.81 9.41 12.42
N THR A 231 16.75 9.76 11.69
CA THR A 231 16.57 11.12 11.14
C THR A 231 15.97 12.05 12.20
N GLN A 232 15.86 13.35 11.90
CA GLN A 232 15.23 14.33 12.79
C GLN A 232 13.68 14.27 12.75
N SER A 233 13.11 13.08 12.53
CA SER A 233 11.67 12.84 12.54
C SER A 233 11.25 11.95 13.71
N GLN A 234 9.99 12.06 14.10
CA GLN A 234 9.40 11.28 15.18
C GLN A 234 8.11 10.63 14.70
N LEU A 235 7.94 9.35 15.01
CA LEU A 235 6.72 8.60 14.76
C LEU A 235 6.00 8.41 16.08
N LEU A 236 4.83 9.03 16.23
CA LEU A 236 4.02 8.92 17.44
C LEU A 236 2.87 7.94 17.23
N ILE A 237 2.85 6.87 18.04
CA ILE A 237 1.78 5.86 18.03
C ILE A 237 0.83 6.13 19.20
N ILE A 238 -0.43 6.34 18.87
CA ILE A 238 -1.51 6.61 19.82
C ILE A 238 -2.64 5.60 19.63
N ASP A 239 -3.22 5.17 20.74
CA ASP A 239 -4.41 4.33 20.74
C ASP A 239 -5.67 5.21 20.60
N ARG A 240 -6.75 4.68 20.02
CA ARG A 240 -7.98 5.45 19.79
C ARG A 240 -8.62 5.92 21.09
N GLY A 241 -8.41 5.20 22.19
CA GLY A 241 -8.92 5.59 23.50
C GLY A 241 -8.29 6.86 24.11
N PHE A 242 -7.28 7.48 23.47
CA PHE A 242 -6.69 8.72 23.96
C PHE A 242 -7.66 9.92 23.86
N ASP A 243 -8.52 9.94 22.85
CA ASP A 243 -9.49 11.00 22.59
C ASP A 243 -10.80 10.40 22.04
N PRO A 244 -11.71 9.95 22.92
CA PRO A 244 -13.02 9.47 22.51
C PRO A 244 -13.99 10.60 22.13
N VAL A 245 -13.75 11.83 22.59
CA VAL A 245 -14.69 12.96 22.46
C VAL A 245 -14.77 13.41 21.02
N SER A 246 -13.63 13.68 20.38
CA SER A 246 -13.57 14.12 18.97
C SER A 246 -14.19 13.12 18.00
N THR A 247 -14.40 11.86 18.42
CA THR A 247 -14.95 10.79 17.57
C THR A 247 -16.48 10.81 17.49
N VAL A 248 -17.15 11.43 18.47
CA VAL A 248 -18.61 11.46 18.60
C VAL A 248 -19.14 12.90 18.41
N LEU A 249 -18.27 13.91 18.51
CA LEU A 249 -18.65 15.28 18.23
C LEU A 249 -19.11 15.45 16.78
N HIS A 250 -20.22 16.16 16.60
CA HIS A 250 -20.63 16.66 15.29
C HIS A 250 -19.74 17.84 14.91
N GLU A 251 -18.73 17.57 14.08
CA GLU A 251 -17.91 18.64 13.50
C GLU A 251 -18.76 19.52 12.58
N LEU A 252 -18.67 20.83 12.77
CA LEU A 252 -19.34 21.85 11.96
C LEU A 252 -18.45 22.34 10.80
N GLU A 253 -17.24 21.79 10.67
CA GLU A 253 -16.34 22.10 9.56
C GLU A 253 -16.80 21.37 8.30
N ARG A 254 -16.83 22.09 7.17
CA ARG A 254 -17.26 21.52 5.90
C ARG A 254 -16.17 20.52 5.45
N PRO A 255 -16.48 19.21 5.31
CA PRO A 255 -15.49 18.27 4.81
C PRO A 255 -15.06 18.67 3.39
N PRO A 256 -13.82 18.35 2.98
CA PRO A 256 -13.36 18.60 1.62
C PRO A 256 -14.32 17.91 0.63
N LYS A 257 -14.65 18.61 -0.46
CA LYS A 257 -15.66 18.15 -1.45
C LYS A 257 -15.38 16.71 -1.88
N GLY A 258 -16.28 15.78 -1.55
CA GLY A 258 -16.21 14.39 -2.02
C GLY A 258 -16.82 13.33 -1.11
N ASP A 259 -17.18 13.66 0.14
CA ASP A 259 -17.71 12.68 1.08
C ASP A 259 -19.22 12.42 0.88
N PRO A 260 -19.65 11.19 0.52
CA PRO A 260 -21.05 10.86 0.23
C PRO A 260 -21.96 10.86 1.47
N HIS A 261 -21.42 10.96 2.68
CA HIS A 261 -22.19 11.08 3.93
C HIS A 261 -22.55 12.53 4.33
N SER A 262 -22.18 13.52 3.51
CA SER A 262 -22.43 14.96 3.80
C SER A 262 -23.87 15.43 3.55
N SER A 263 -24.82 14.54 3.27
CA SER A 263 -26.22 14.89 3.00
C SER A 263 -27.16 14.80 4.21
N LEU A 264 -26.67 14.54 5.43
CA LEU A 264 -27.50 14.65 6.63
C LEU A 264 -27.31 16.00 7.35
N GLY A 265 -28.27 16.89 7.12
CA GLY A 265 -28.83 17.70 8.20
C GLY A 265 -28.20 19.08 8.45
N THR A 266 -28.32 20.00 7.51
CA THR A 266 -28.50 21.42 7.90
C THR A 266 -29.86 21.57 8.59
N ALA A 267 -29.89 21.35 9.90
CA ALA A 267 -31.00 21.79 10.74
C ALA A 267 -30.95 23.32 10.81
N ALA A 268 -32.00 23.96 10.29
CA ALA A 268 -32.20 25.40 10.34
C ALA A 268 -32.25 25.90 11.79
N ASP A 269 -31.52 26.98 12.07
CA ASP A 269 -31.59 27.75 13.30
C ASP A 269 -32.96 28.46 13.40
N PRO A 270 -33.81 28.16 14.41
CA PRO A 270 -35.13 28.76 14.52
C PRO A 270 -35.14 30.10 15.29
N ARG A 271 -33.99 30.77 15.54
CA ARG A 271 -33.95 32.07 16.25
C ARG A 271 -33.50 33.25 15.40
N ARG A 272 -33.98 33.31 14.16
CA ARG A 272 -34.02 34.56 13.38
C ARG A 272 -35.44 34.91 12.99
N HIS A 273 -36.16 35.54 13.91
CA HIS A 273 -37.16 36.57 13.63
C HIS A 273 -37.22 37.52 14.82
#